data_AF-A0A938HQL3-F1
#
_entry.id   AF-A0A938HQL3-F1
#
_cell.length_a   1.000
_cell.length_b   1.000
_cell.length_c   1.000
_cell.angle_alpha   90.00
_cell.angle_beta   90.00
_cell.angle_gamma   90.00
#
_symmetry.space_group_name_H-M   'P 1'
#
loop_
_entity.id
_entity.type
_entity.pdbx_description
1 polymer ?
#
loop_
_entity_poly.entity_id
_entity_poly.type
_entity_poly.pdbx_seq_one_letter_code
_entity_poly.pdbx_strand_id
1 'polypeptide(L)' 'MALFGSEEWVKALTAVVNADKELPRAGKGFDAAIQFVVKDDGGRGEVAFWAHMKDGRILEATAGEVNDKAEYLLTGD' A
#
# COMPACT_ATOMS: atom_id res chain seq x y z
N MET A 1 6.93 -15.08 -7.91
CA MET A 1 6.11 -13.86 -7.73
C MET A 1 6.00 -13.62 -6.24
N ALA A 2 6.26 -12.40 -5.77
CA ALA A 2 6.13 -12.05 -4.36
C ALA A 2 4.67 -12.15 -3.90
N LEU A 3 4.44 -12.63 -2.68
CA LEU A 3 3.11 -12.69 -2.08
C LEU A 3 2.60 -11.27 -1.85
N PHE A 4 1.34 -10.99 -2.20
CA PHE A 4 0.70 -9.69 -1.92
C PHE A 4 0.90 -9.31 -0.44
N GLY A 5 1.09 -8.03 -0.14
CA GLY A 5 1.29 -7.54 1.22
C GLY A 5 2.54 -8.06 1.96
N SER A 6 3.41 -8.85 1.32
CA SER A 6 4.73 -9.20 1.88
C SER A 6 5.73 -8.05 1.73
N GLU A 7 6.79 -8.04 2.53
CA GLU A 7 7.87 -7.04 2.46
C GLU A 7 8.48 -6.92 1.05
N GLU A 8 8.72 -8.04 0.37
CA GLU A 8 9.24 -8.05 -1.00
C GLU A 8 8.26 -7.39 -1.97
N TRP A 9 6.96 -7.67 -1.81
CA TRP A 9 5.92 -7.09 -2.63
C TRP A 9 5.75 -5.58 -2.37
N VAL A 10 5.74 -5.14 -1.11
CA VAL A 10 5.63 -3.72 -0.74
C VAL A 10 6.83 -2.93 -1.28
N LYS A 11 8.04 -3.50 -1.20
CA LYS A 11 9.25 -2.90 -1.78
C LYS A 11 9.16 -2.77 -3.29
N ALA A 12 8.68 -3.81 -3.98
CA ALA A 12 8.46 -3.79 -5.42
C ALA A 12 7.39 -2.75 -5.82
N LEU A 13 6.27 -2.69 -5.10
CA LEU A 13 5.20 -1.70 -5.30
C LEU A 13 5.76 -0.28 -5.18
N THR A 14 6.48 0.00 -4.10
CA THR A 14 7.09 1.32 -3.85
C THR A 14 8.01 1.73 -4.99
N ALA A 15 8.83 0.80 -5.49
CA ALA A 15 9.73 1.06 -6.61
C ALA A 15 8.97 1.36 -7.92
N VAL A 16 7.91 0.61 -8.21
CA VAL A 16 7.09 0.80 -9.42
C VAL A 16 6.34 2.14 -9.37
N VAL A 17 5.65 2.43 -8.27
CA VAL A 17 4.89 3.68 -8.11
C VAL A 17 5.80 4.89 -8.20
N ASN A 18 6.95 4.87 -7.53
CA ASN A 18 7.86 6.00 -7.53
C ASN A 18 8.66 6.16 -8.84
N ALA A 19 8.71 5.13 -9.69
CA ALA A 19 9.31 5.21 -11.01
C ALA A 19 8.35 5.74 -12.08
N ASP A 20 7.04 5.79 -11.79
CA ASP A 20 6.03 6.28 -12.71
C ASP A 20 6.11 7.80 -12.88
N LYS A 21 6.12 8.26 -14.13
CA LYS A 21 6.27 9.69 -14.47
C LYS A 21 4.93 10.43 -14.52
N GLU A 22 3.82 9.71 -14.68
CA GLU A 22 2.48 10.25 -14.78
C GLU A 22 1.83 10.40 -13.41
N LEU A 23 2.11 9.46 -12.48
CA LEU A 23 1.54 9.47 -11.13
C LEU A 23 1.77 10.77 -10.35
N PRO A 24 2.95 11.43 -10.39
CA PRO A 24 3.12 12.70 -9.70
C PRO A 24 2.17 13.81 -10.17
N ARG A 25 1.77 13.78 -11.45
CA ARG A 25 0.79 14.73 -11.99
C ARG A 25 -0.63 14.36 -11.55
N ALA A 26 -0.98 13.08 -11.64
CA ALA A 26 -2.32 12.59 -11.33
C ALA A 26 -2.64 12.65 -9.82
N GLY A 27 -1.65 12.36 -8.98
CA GLY A 27 -1.78 12.36 -7.52
C GLY A 27 -1.48 13.72 -6.87
N LYS A 28 -1.29 14.79 -7.64
CA LYS A 28 -0.94 16.11 -7.08
C LYS A 28 -2.00 16.58 -6.09
N GLY A 29 -1.56 16.98 -4.90
CA GLY A 29 -2.44 17.40 -3.80
C GLY A 29 -3.04 16.25 -3.01
N PHE A 30 -2.77 15.00 -3.38
CA PHE A 30 -3.08 13.84 -2.55
C PHE A 30 -2.01 13.70 -1.47
N ASP A 31 -2.44 13.53 -0.23
CA ASP A 31 -1.58 13.24 0.93
C ASP A 31 -2.42 12.39 1.89
N ALA A 32 -2.15 11.09 1.94
CA ALA A 32 -2.91 10.18 2.77
C ALA A 32 -2.12 8.93 3.16
N ALA A 33 -2.29 8.50 4.41
CA ALA A 33 -1.82 7.22 4.91
C ALA A 33 -2.93 6.16 4.81
N ILE A 34 -2.74 5.12 3.98
CA ILE A 34 -3.76 4.12 3.67
C ILE A 34 -3.30 2.74 4.13
N GLN A 35 -4.15 2.05 4.90
CA GLN A 35 -4.06 0.63 5.17
C GLN A 35 -4.88 -0.15 4.13
N PHE A 36 -4.25 -1.10 3.45
CA PHE A 36 -4.91 -2.07 2.60
C PHE A 36 -4.97 -3.42 3.31
N VAL A 37 -6.14 -4.04 3.33
CA VAL A 37 -6.35 -5.37 3.93
C VAL A 37 -7.15 -6.22 2.96
N VAL A 38 -6.57 -7.32 2.52
CA VAL A 38 -7.25 -8.35 1.73
C VAL A 38 -7.56 -9.51 2.66
N LYS A 39 -8.84 -9.84 2.78
CA LYS A 39 -9.29 -10.98 3.58
C LYS A 39 -9.33 -12.19 2.69
N ASP A 40 -8.51 -13.20 2.97
CA ASP A 40 -8.59 -14.47 2.25
C ASP A 40 -9.64 -15.37 2.91
N ASP A 41 -10.77 -15.56 2.24
CA ASP A 41 -11.85 -16.48 2.64
C ASP A 41 -11.40 -17.96 2.68
N GLY A 42 -10.23 -18.28 2.11
CA GLY A 42 -9.65 -19.63 2.03
C GLY A 42 -8.78 -20.05 3.22
N GLY A 43 -8.74 -19.28 4.32
CA GLY A 43 -8.08 -19.68 5.57
C GLY A 43 -6.57 -19.40 5.63
N ARG A 44 -6.01 -18.57 4.74
CA ARG A 44 -4.61 -18.14 4.79
C ARG A 44 -4.35 -16.91 5.67
N GLY A 45 -5.40 -16.34 6.27
CA GLY A 45 -5.33 -15.17 7.13
C GLY A 45 -5.51 -13.85 6.37
N GLU A 46 -5.57 -12.75 7.11
CA GLU A 46 -5.63 -11.41 6.54
C GLU A 46 -4.24 -11.01 6.02
N VAL A 47 -4.18 -10.55 4.78
CA VAL A 47 -2.96 -10.04 4.17
C VAL A 47 -3.08 -8.52 4.05
N ALA A 48 -2.16 -7.80 4.67
CA ALA A 48 -2.27 -6.37 4.83
C ALA A 48 -0.95 -5.67 4.53
N PHE A 49 -1.04 -4.43 4.04
CA PHE A 49 0.08 -3.51 3.98
C PHE A 49 -0.42 -2.08 4.15
N TRP A 50 0.45 -1.22 4.64
CA TRP A 50 0.19 0.20 4.81
C TRP A 50 1.11 1.00 3.88
N ALA A 51 0.61 2.11 3.35
CA ALA A 51 1.40 3.05 2.56
C ALA A 51 0.99 4.50 2.81
N HIS A 52 1.97 5.36 3.05
CA HIS A 52 1.80 6.81 3.00
C HIS A 52 2.08 7.31 1.59
N MET A 53 1.02 7.81 0.94
CA MET A 53 1.07 8.33 -0.41
C MET A 53 0.97 9.85 -0.40
N LYS A 54 1.89 10.51 -1.11
CA LYS A 54 1.89 11.95 -1.29
C LYS A 54 2.28 12.34 -2.71
N ASP A 55 1.50 13.22 -3.33
CA ASP A 55 1.78 13.77 -4.66
C ASP A 55 2.16 12.67 -5.68
N GLY A 56 1.40 11.57 -5.69
CA GLY A 56 1.63 10.44 -6.58
C GLY A 56 2.85 9.57 -6.27
N ARG A 57 3.44 9.70 -5.08
CA ARG A 57 4.58 8.89 -4.61
C ARG A 57 4.25 8.18 -3.32
N ILE A 58 4.92 7.05 -3.07
CA ILE A 58 4.95 6.40 -1.76
C ILE A 58 6.15 6.93 -0.99
N LEU A 59 5.91 7.52 0.18
CA LEU A 59 6.94 8.03 1.08
C LEU A 59 7.42 6.95 2.04
N GLU A 60 6.47 6.20 2.59
CA GLU A 60 6.70 5.09 3.52
C GLU A 60 5.69 3.99 3.23
N ALA A 61 6.09 2.72 3.39
CA ALA A 61 5.20 1.59 3.31
C ALA A 61 5.74 0.41 4.13
N THR A 62 4.84 -0.37 4.72
CA THR A 62 5.18 -1.53 5.56
C THR A 62 4.22 -2.67 5.30
N ALA A 63 4.73 -3.90 5.32
CA ALA A 63 3.93 -5.11 5.22
C ALA A 63 3.34 -5.50 6.59
N GLY A 64 2.24 -6.24 6.58
CA GLY A 64 1.68 -6.88 7.77
C GLY A 64 0.72 -6.01 8.55
N GLU A 65 0.99 -5.83 9.85
CA GLU A 65 0.03 -5.37 10.86
C GLU A 65 -0.64 -4.03 10.52
N VAL A 66 -1.85 -3.86 11.07
CA VAL A 66 -2.60 -2.60 10.95
C VAL A 66 -1.80 -1.48 11.59
N ASN A 67 -1.46 -0.48 10.77
CA ASN A 67 -0.72 0.68 11.21
C ASN A 67 -1.67 1.72 11.83
N ASP A 68 -1.38 2.16 13.05
CA ASP A 68 -2.17 3.16 13.79
C ASP A 68 -2.15 4.55 13.16
N LYS A 69 -1.19 4.80 12.26
CA LYS A 69 -1.10 6.03 11.44
C LYS A 69 -1.98 5.99 10.20
N ALA A 70 -2.69 4.90 9.92
CA ALA A 70 -3.59 4.84 8.78
C ALA A 70 -4.79 5.79 8.97
N GLU A 71 -4.98 6.71 8.05
CA GLU A 71 -6.14 7.60 7.99
C GLU A 71 -7.32 6.92 7.29
N TYR A 72 -7.02 5.99 6.38
CA TYR A 72 -8.00 5.23 5.62
C TYR A 72 -7.71 3.73 5.70
N LEU A 73 -8.78 2.93 5.75
CA LEU A 73 -8.74 1.48 5.65
C LEU A 73 -9.52 1.04 4.42
N LEU A 74 -8.82 0.41 3.47
CA LEU A 74 -9.41 -0.22 2.29
C LEU A 74 -9.40 -1.73 2.48
N THR A 75 -10.58 -2.33 2.52
CA THR A 75 -10.76 -3.78 2.60
C THR A 75 -11.33 -4.33 1.30
N GLY A 76 -10.83 -5.47 0.83
CA GLY A 76 -11.39 -6.21 -0.29
C GLY A 76 -11.51 -7.71 0.03
N ASP A 77 -12.54 -8.33 -0.56
CA ASP A 77 -12.80 -9.77 -0.64
C ASP A 77 -12.28 -10.38 -1.96
#